data_AF-A0A0F9IXW4-F1
#
_entry.id   AF-A0A0F9IXW4-F1
#
_cell.length_a   1.000
_cell.length_b   1.000
_cell.length_c   1.000
_cell.angle_alpha   90.00
_cell.angle_beta   90.00
_cell.angle_gamma   90.00
#
_symmetry.space_group_name_H-M   'P 1'
#
loop_
_entity.id
_entity.type
_entity.pdbx_description
1 polymer ?
#
loop_
_entity_poly.entity_id
_entity_poly.type
_entity_poly.pdbx_seq_one_letter_code
_entity_poly.pdbx_strand_id
1 'polypeptide(L)'
;MISAFKFSVKIEEREKKVLLLDFSRRMKKFTLLFLVCIFLGFCSFFKSRIPAYPSGVVFPLEKAGEIAYKGRIIDFVKDTEGDIYLSTERGLVYCMTGERREILWKFEVSEELASSPFLGAENIYVYDMNSTLYCLSKKGRLLWKKEVKEKITTGIKELKKKIYFGTEKGIFFARATSSGEELWRFEAGDAIRSTPVFSAERIIFGCDDHNLYILSEKGSLLDKIKTENKIQPLPLVEKNFLYFGTDD
;
A
#
# COMPACT_ATOMS: atom_id res chain seq x y z
N MET A 1 36.61 -7.68 -9.36
CA MET A 1 37.36 -8.08 -10.57
C MET A 1 37.71 -9.55 -10.42
N ILE A 2 36.85 -10.46 -10.88
CA ILE A 2 37.03 -11.91 -10.75
C ILE A 2 36.93 -12.49 -12.16
N SER A 3 38.08 -12.90 -12.68
CA SER A 3 38.26 -13.54 -13.98
C SER A 3 38.26 -15.06 -13.77
N ALA A 4 37.47 -15.79 -14.56
CA ALA A 4 37.48 -17.25 -14.59
C ALA A 4 37.82 -17.72 -16.01
N PHE A 5 38.97 -18.39 -16.12
CA PHE A 5 39.46 -19.10 -17.29
C PHE A 5 38.67 -20.40 -17.50
N LYS A 6 38.53 -20.82 -18.77
CA LYS A 6 38.21 -22.22 -19.10
C LYS A 6 39.11 -22.69 -20.24
N PHE A 7 39.98 -23.64 -19.94
CA PHE A 7 40.80 -24.38 -20.90
C PHE A 7 40.05 -25.59 -21.43
N SER A 8 40.33 -25.90 -22.70
CA SER A 8 39.85 -27.03 -23.49
C SER A 8 40.64 -28.30 -23.20
N VAL A 9 39.99 -29.46 -23.32
CA VAL A 9 40.66 -30.75 -23.59
C VAL A 9 39.75 -31.59 -24.48
N LYS A 10 40.30 -32.10 -25.60
CA LYS A 10 39.97 -33.46 -26.05
C LYS A 10 41.13 -34.07 -26.83
N ILE A 11 41.28 -35.37 -26.59
CA ILE A 11 42.45 -36.23 -26.75
C ILE A 11 42.56 -36.82 -28.17
N GLU A 12 43.80 -37.19 -28.50
CA GLU A 12 44.39 -37.97 -29.63
C GLU A 12 43.52 -39.12 -30.21
N GLU A 13 43.73 -39.64 -31.43
CA GLU A 13 44.96 -40.34 -31.87
C GLU A 13 44.99 -40.69 -33.39
N ARG A 14 46.22 -40.97 -33.84
CA ARG A 14 46.82 -41.53 -35.09
C ARG A 14 45.92 -42.37 -36.02
N GLU A 15 45.91 -42.22 -37.36
CA GLU A 15 46.94 -42.37 -38.43
C GLU A 15 46.70 -43.65 -39.29
N LYS A 16 46.28 -43.51 -40.56
CA LYS A 16 46.95 -44.01 -41.81
C LYS A 16 46.01 -44.13 -43.04
N LYS A 17 46.42 -43.38 -44.09
CA LYS A 17 46.54 -43.66 -45.54
C LYS A 17 46.01 -45.01 -46.07
N VAL A 18 45.47 -45.20 -47.29
CA VAL A 18 45.34 -44.43 -48.57
C VAL A 18 44.40 -45.27 -49.46
N LEU A 19 43.57 -44.66 -50.31
CA LEU A 19 43.44 -45.00 -51.74
C LEU A 19 42.36 -44.15 -52.41
N LEU A 20 42.81 -43.47 -53.47
CA LEU A 20 42.08 -42.63 -54.39
C LEU A 20 41.02 -43.44 -55.14
N LEU A 21 39.73 -43.26 -54.83
CA LEU A 21 38.61 -43.61 -55.73
C LEU A 21 37.26 -43.18 -55.13
N ASP A 22 37.11 -41.91 -54.73
CA ASP A 22 35.75 -41.33 -54.62
C ASP A 22 35.70 -39.79 -54.62
N PHE A 23 36.67 -39.15 -55.27
CA PHE A 23 36.89 -37.70 -55.15
C PHE A 23 35.79 -36.84 -55.80
N SER A 24 35.02 -37.38 -56.76
CA SER A 24 34.00 -36.59 -57.47
C SER A 24 32.60 -36.63 -56.86
N ARG A 25 32.24 -37.66 -56.07
CA ARG A 25 30.97 -37.70 -55.31
C ARG A 25 31.09 -37.03 -53.94
N ARG A 26 32.28 -37.01 -53.35
CA ARG A 26 32.56 -36.32 -52.07
C ARG A 26 32.46 -34.80 -52.17
N MET A 27 32.84 -34.21 -53.30
CA MET A 27 32.77 -32.74 -53.51
C MET A 27 31.34 -32.19 -53.46
N LYS A 28 30.32 -32.91 -53.98
CA LYS A 28 28.91 -32.48 -53.92
C LYS A 28 28.30 -32.59 -52.52
N LYS A 29 28.66 -33.65 -51.76
CA LYS A 29 28.25 -33.78 -50.36
C LYS A 29 28.99 -32.78 -49.46
N PHE A 30 30.25 -32.47 -49.73
CA PHE A 30 31.00 -31.44 -49.01
C PHE A 30 30.49 -30.03 -49.31
N THR A 31 30.17 -29.69 -50.57
CA THR A 31 29.53 -28.40 -50.88
C THR A 31 28.16 -28.29 -50.26
N LEU A 32 27.38 -29.38 -50.22
CA LEU A 32 26.09 -29.39 -49.52
C LEU A 32 26.26 -29.23 -48.00
N LEU A 33 27.22 -29.93 -47.39
CA LEU A 33 27.51 -29.81 -45.95
C LEU A 33 28.02 -28.39 -45.61
N PHE A 34 28.86 -27.81 -46.46
CA PHE A 34 29.40 -26.46 -46.29
C PHE A 34 28.29 -25.41 -46.45
N LEU A 35 27.36 -25.59 -47.40
CA LEU A 35 26.15 -24.77 -47.54
C LEU A 35 25.23 -24.89 -46.33
N VAL A 36 25.03 -26.10 -45.79
CA VAL A 36 24.22 -26.33 -44.57
C VAL A 36 24.89 -25.71 -43.34
N CYS A 37 26.21 -25.78 -43.21
CA CYS A 37 26.95 -25.11 -42.13
C CYS A 37 26.91 -23.58 -42.24
N ILE A 38 26.93 -23.01 -43.45
CA ILE A 38 26.70 -21.57 -43.67
C ILE A 38 25.25 -21.22 -43.29
N PHE A 39 24.27 -22.03 -43.67
CA PHE A 39 22.86 -21.82 -43.32
C PHE A 39 22.60 -21.89 -41.81
N LEU A 40 23.19 -22.86 -41.12
CA LEU A 40 23.10 -22.99 -39.66
C LEU A 40 23.92 -21.92 -38.91
N GLY A 41 25.04 -21.45 -39.50
CA GLY A 41 25.80 -20.31 -39.03
C GLY A 41 25.05 -18.98 -39.15
N PHE A 42 24.18 -18.85 -40.16
CA PHE A 42 23.26 -17.71 -40.31
C PHE A 42 22.10 -17.73 -39.30
N CYS A 43 21.70 -18.90 -38.78
CA CYS A 43 20.75 -18.95 -37.67
C CYS A 43 21.30 -18.35 -36.36
N SER A 44 22.62 -18.30 -36.19
CA SER A 44 23.27 -17.61 -35.06
C SER A 44 23.32 -16.08 -35.23
N PHE A 45 23.10 -15.56 -36.45
CA PHE A 45 22.99 -14.11 -36.69
C PHE A 45 21.61 -13.56 -36.31
N PHE A 46 20.62 -14.44 -36.19
CA PHE A 46 19.33 -14.16 -35.55
C PHE A 46 19.36 -14.56 -34.07
N LYS A 47 20.39 -14.13 -33.34
CA LYS A 47 20.14 -13.76 -31.95
C LYS A 47 19.25 -12.52 -32.05
N SER A 48 17.93 -12.69 -32.13
CA SER A 48 17.03 -11.58 -31.92
C SER A 48 17.44 -11.02 -30.57
N ARG A 49 18.05 -9.83 -30.56
CA ARG A 49 18.03 -9.04 -29.35
C ARG A 49 16.56 -9.04 -28.98
N ILE A 50 16.22 -9.60 -27.82
CA ILE A 50 14.93 -9.27 -27.20
C ILE A 50 14.92 -7.75 -27.31
N PRO A 51 14.04 -7.12 -28.10
CA PRO A 51 14.02 -5.68 -28.17
C PRO A 51 13.95 -5.26 -26.71
N ALA A 52 14.87 -4.39 -26.27
CA ALA A 52 14.69 -3.72 -25.00
C ALA A 52 13.23 -3.27 -25.03
N TYR A 53 12.44 -3.68 -24.02
CA TYR A 53 10.99 -3.44 -23.92
C TYR A 53 10.69 -2.18 -24.72
N PRO A 54 9.86 -2.23 -25.80
CA PRO A 54 9.62 -1.05 -26.62
C PRO A 54 9.34 0.03 -25.61
N SER A 55 10.26 1.01 -25.52
CA SER A 55 10.30 1.98 -24.43
C SER A 55 8.85 2.38 -24.27
N GLY A 56 8.24 1.94 -23.15
CA GLY A 56 6.78 1.91 -23.05
C GLY A 56 6.26 3.30 -23.39
N VAL A 57 4.95 3.46 -23.62
CA VAL A 57 4.41 4.82 -23.64
C VAL A 57 4.89 5.52 -22.37
N VAL A 58 5.91 6.36 -22.52
CA VAL A 58 6.44 7.18 -21.44
C VAL A 58 5.35 8.22 -21.38
N PHE A 59 4.49 8.11 -20.39
CA PHE A 59 3.66 9.24 -20.01
C PHE A 59 4.63 10.18 -19.30
N PRO A 60 5.22 11.20 -19.97
CA PRO A 60 6.07 12.13 -19.27
C PRO A 60 5.21 12.71 -18.15
N LEU A 61 5.64 12.50 -16.90
CA LEU A 61 5.03 13.17 -15.77
C LEU A 61 5.35 14.65 -15.92
N GLU A 62 4.44 15.39 -16.54
CA GLU A 62 4.54 16.83 -16.60
C GLU A 62 4.24 17.39 -15.22
N LYS A 63 5.12 18.27 -14.73
CA LYS A 63 4.91 18.93 -13.45
C LYS A 63 3.64 19.77 -13.54
N ALA A 64 2.59 19.24 -12.95
CA ALA A 64 1.30 19.89 -12.80
C ALA A 64 1.35 20.98 -11.71
N GLY A 65 2.37 21.82 -11.63
CA GLY A 65 2.46 22.89 -10.63
C GLY A 65 3.11 22.51 -9.30
N GLU A 66 3.17 23.49 -8.39
CA GLU A 66 3.85 23.39 -7.10
C GLU A 66 3.12 24.25 -6.06
N ILE A 67 3.03 23.74 -4.84
CA ILE A 67 2.42 24.43 -3.71
C ILE A 67 3.40 24.35 -2.54
N ALA A 68 3.61 25.47 -1.85
CA ALA A 68 4.43 25.54 -0.66
C ALA A 68 3.57 25.33 0.60
N TYR A 69 3.97 24.37 1.43
CA TYR A 69 3.38 24.09 2.75
C TYR A 69 4.49 23.86 3.78
N LYS A 70 4.14 23.88 5.06
CA LYS A 70 5.10 23.72 6.16
C LYS A 70 5.04 22.32 6.74
N GLY A 71 6.20 21.74 7.00
CA GLY A 71 6.32 20.40 7.60
C GLY A 71 6.27 19.27 6.57
N ARG A 72 6.66 18.07 6.99
CA ARG A 72 6.52 16.85 6.19
C ARG A 72 5.06 16.44 6.18
N ILE A 73 4.55 16.01 5.02
CA ILE A 73 3.22 15.40 4.91
C ILE A 73 3.23 14.07 5.65
N ILE A 74 2.26 13.88 6.53
CA ILE A 74 1.97 12.57 7.13
C ILE A 74 1.18 11.76 6.10
N ASP A 75 0.04 12.30 5.66
CA ASP A 75 -0.82 11.67 4.68
C ASP A 75 -1.81 12.69 4.07
N PHE A 76 -2.53 12.27 3.03
CA PHE A 76 -3.57 13.06 2.40
C PHE A 76 -4.77 12.21 2.00
N VAL A 77 -5.94 12.84 1.94
CA VAL A 77 -7.20 12.25 1.47
C VAL A 77 -7.84 13.19 0.47
N LYS A 78 -8.46 12.60 -0.56
CA LYS A 78 -9.16 13.35 -1.62
C LYS A 78 -10.66 13.10 -1.50
N ASP A 79 -11.47 14.14 -1.66
CA ASP A 79 -12.92 13.98 -1.78
C ASP A 79 -13.38 13.75 -3.23
N THR A 80 -14.70 13.58 -3.40
CA THR A 80 -15.32 13.35 -4.71
C THR A 80 -15.32 14.59 -5.61
N GLU A 81 -15.22 15.78 -5.04
CA GLU A 81 -15.22 17.06 -5.78
C GLU A 81 -13.83 17.40 -6.29
N GLY A 82 -12.78 16.80 -5.72
CA GLY A 82 -11.41 16.97 -6.15
C GLY A 82 -10.53 17.70 -5.15
N ASP A 83 -11.09 18.09 -4.00
CA ASP A 83 -10.33 18.74 -2.94
C ASP A 83 -9.47 17.72 -2.21
N ILE A 84 -8.25 18.14 -1.88
CA ILE A 84 -7.24 17.35 -1.20
C ILE A 84 -7.04 17.94 0.18
N TYR A 85 -7.22 17.10 1.20
CA TYR A 85 -6.96 17.41 2.59
C TYR A 85 -5.69 16.71 3.01
N LEU A 86 -4.73 17.45 3.55
CA LEU A 86 -3.42 16.91 3.94
C LEU A 86 -3.08 17.32 5.36
N SER A 87 -2.39 16.43 6.06
CA SER A 87 -1.89 16.69 7.39
C SER A 87 -0.37 16.65 7.42
N THR A 88 0.23 17.39 8.36
CA THR A 88 1.68 17.52 8.46
C THR A 88 2.17 17.23 9.88
N GLU A 89 3.42 16.78 9.99
CA GLU A 89 4.09 16.53 11.29
C GLU A 89 4.14 17.78 12.18
N ARG A 90 4.01 18.98 11.59
CA ARG A 90 4.00 20.28 12.30
C ARG A 90 2.61 20.70 12.79
N GLY A 91 1.66 19.77 12.89
CA GLY A 91 0.34 20.08 13.45
C GLY A 91 -0.59 20.88 12.54
N LEU A 92 -0.27 20.97 11.24
CA LEU A 92 -1.08 21.72 10.28
C LEU A 92 -1.93 20.79 9.42
N VAL A 93 -3.19 21.17 9.22
CA VAL A 93 -4.10 20.57 8.24
C VAL A 93 -4.39 21.60 7.16
N TYR A 94 -4.23 21.21 5.90
CA TYR A 94 -4.55 22.05 4.76
C TYR A 94 -5.66 21.42 3.94
N CYS A 95 -6.43 22.27 3.25
CA CYS A 95 -7.25 21.86 2.12
C CYS A 95 -6.80 22.65 0.90
N MET A 96 -6.72 21.96 -0.23
CA MET A 96 -6.43 22.54 -1.53
C MET A 96 -7.35 21.98 -2.60
N THR A 97 -7.65 22.78 -3.60
CA THR A 97 -8.39 22.31 -4.77
C THR A 97 -7.44 21.63 -5.75
N GLY A 98 -7.79 20.41 -6.18
CA GLY A 98 -7.02 19.66 -7.17
C GLY A 98 -6.94 20.34 -8.54
N GLU A 99 -7.89 21.23 -8.85
CA GLU A 99 -7.95 21.92 -10.15
C GLU A 99 -7.09 23.19 -10.18
N ARG A 100 -7.26 24.08 -9.18
CA ARG A 100 -6.60 25.40 -9.17
C ARG A 100 -5.26 25.41 -8.48
N ARG A 101 -4.88 24.31 -7.81
CA ARG A 101 -3.57 24.16 -7.13
C ARG A 101 -3.33 25.26 -6.10
N GLU A 102 -4.39 25.64 -5.41
CA GLU A 102 -4.40 26.69 -4.40
C GLU A 102 -4.77 26.10 -3.05
N ILE A 103 -4.12 26.58 -1.98
CA ILE A 103 -4.53 26.28 -0.62
C ILE A 103 -5.79 27.10 -0.33
N LEU A 104 -6.92 26.40 -0.16
CA LEU A 104 -8.20 27.01 0.17
C LEU A 104 -8.22 27.48 1.62
N TRP A 105 -7.68 26.66 2.52
CA TRP A 105 -7.56 27.00 3.93
C TRP A 105 -6.45 26.20 4.60
N LYS A 106 -6.03 26.70 5.76
CA LYS A 106 -5.13 26.01 6.69
C LYS A 106 -5.70 26.10 8.10
N PHE A 107 -5.51 25.04 8.88
CA PHE A 107 -5.88 24.97 10.29
C PHE A 107 -4.71 24.44 11.10
N GLU A 108 -4.43 25.08 12.23
CA GLU A 108 -3.39 24.69 13.17
C GLU A 108 -4.02 23.92 14.34
N VAL A 109 -3.69 22.64 14.44
CA VAL A 109 -4.27 21.70 15.41
C VAL A 109 -3.53 21.77 16.74
N SER A 110 -2.22 21.59 16.68
CA SER A 110 -1.28 21.47 17.80
C SER A 110 0.15 21.67 17.28
N GLU A 111 1.18 21.41 18.10
CA GLU A 111 2.58 21.44 17.66
C GLU A 111 2.98 20.19 16.86
N GLU A 112 2.35 19.05 17.13
CA GLU A 112 2.66 17.77 16.50
C GLU A 112 1.39 16.94 16.26
N LEU A 113 1.18 16.54 15.01
CA LEU A 113 0.05 15.69 14.62
C LEU A 113 0.49 14.24 14.49
N ALA A 114 -0.35 13.31 14.96
CA ALA A 114 -0.07 11.88 14.88
C ALA A 114 -0.76 11.19 13.70
N SER A 115 -1.84 11.79 13.18
CA SER A 115 -2.80 11.09 12.34
C SER A 115 -2.85 11.56 10.89
N SER A 116 -3.07 10.61 9.98
CA SER A 116 -3.66 10.89 8.66
C SER A 116 -5.04 11.56 8.81
N PRO A 117 -5.42 12.51 7.93
CA PRO A 117 -6.75 13.09 7.96
C PRO A 117 -7.79 12.06 7.54
N PHE A 118 -8.80 11.84 8.39
CA PHE A 118 -9.94 11.02 8.03
C PHE A 118 -11.08 11.90 7.51
N LEU A 119 -11.43 11.72 6.24
CA LEU A 119 -12.56 12.40 5.61
C LEU A 119 -13.85 11.61 5.87
N GLY A 120 -14.70 12.17 6.74
CA GLY A 120 -16.06 11.71 6.97
C GLY A 120 -17.04 12.25 5.93
N ALA A 121 -18.34 12.02 6.15
CA ALA A 121 -19.39 12.49 5.24
C ALA A 121 -19.41 14.02 5.14
N GLU A 122 -19.42 14.70 6.30
CA GLU A 122 -19.53 16.16 6.40
C GLU A 122 -18.29 16.82 7.04
N ASN A 123 -17.46 16.04 7.72
CA ASN A 123 -16.41 16.52 8.59
C ASN A 123 -15.07 15.85 8.30
N ILE A 124 -14.00 16.46 8.79
CA ILE A 124 -12.63 15.94 8.76
C ILE A 124 -12.20 15.69 10.21
N TYR A 125 -11.60 14.54 10.45
CA TYR A 125 -11.13 14.12 11.76
C TYR A 125 -9.63 13.95 11.75
N VAL A 126 -8.96 14.53 12.75
CA VAL A 126 -7.53 14.38 13.01
C VAL A 126 -7.29 14.31 14.51
N TYR A 127 -6.21 13.68 14.93
CA TYR A 127 -5.77 13.69 16.32
C TYR A 127 -4.28 13.99 16.45
N ASP A 128 -3.93 14.65 17.54
CA ASP A 128 -2.55 14.99 17.89
C ASP A 128 -1.85 13.86 18.66
N MET A 129 -0.57 14.04 18.93
CA MET A 129 0.23 13.09 19.73
C MET A 129 -0.26 12.91 21.17
N ASN A 130 -1.01 13.88 21.70
CA ASN A 130 -1.63 13.83 23.02
C ASN A 130 -3.02 13.17 23.01
N SER A 131 -3.43 12.59 21.87
CA SER A 131 -4.76 11.97 21.70
C SER A 131 -5.91 12.94 21.91
N THR A 132 -5.69 14.22 21.64
CA THR A 132 -6.78 15.17 21.43
C THR A 132 -7.33 14.98 20.03
N LEU A 133 -8.61 14.67 19.95
CA LEU A 133 -9.37 14.48 18.72
C LEU A 133 -10.02 15.79 18.30
N TYR A 134 -9.86 16.16 17.04
CA TYR A 134 -10.38 17.38 16.44
C TYR A 134 -11.34 17.02 15.33
N CYS A 135 -12.46 17.73 15.27
CA CYS A 135 -13.43 17.67 14.18
C CYS A 135 -13.49 19.02 13.50
N LEU A 136 -13.13 19.04 12.22
CA LEU A 136 -13.18 20.22 11.37
C LEU A 136 -14.30 20.07 10.35
N SER A 137 -14.98 21.16 10.01
CA SER A 137 -15.78 21.20 8.79
C SER A 137 -14.88 21.13 7.56
N LYS A 138 -15.43 20.73 6.40
CA LYS A 138 -14.71 20.78 5.11
C LYS A 138 -14.20 22.18 4.73
N LYS A 139 -14.71 23.23 5.38
CA LYS A 139 -14.27 24.63 5.23
C LYS A 139 -13.18 25.04 6.23
N GLY A 140 -12.59 24.10 6.96
CA GLY A 140 -11.48 24.35 7.88
C GLY A 140 -11.86 24.96 9.23
N ARG A 141 -13.16 25.04 9.56
CA ARG A 141 -13.61 25.52 10.88
C ARG A 141 -13.62 24.39 11.89
N LEU A 142 -13.04 24.62 13.07
CA LEU A 142 -13.16 23.72 14.22
C LEU A 142 -14.62 23.65 14.68
N LEU A 143 -15.19 22.44 14.70
CA LEU A 143 -16.54 22.17 15.18
C LEU A 143 -16.51 21.76 16.66
N TRP A 144 -15.62 20.84 17.01
CA TRP A 144 -15.37 20.43 18.38
C TRP A 144 -13.98 19.83 18.53
N LYS A 145 -13.50 19.79 19.78
CA LYS A 145 -12.29 19.06 20.18
C LYS A 145 -12.54 18.27 21.46
N LYS A 146 -11.98 17.07 21.56
CA LYS A 146 -12.15 16.16 22.71
C LYS A 146 -10.86 15.45 23.03
N GLU A 147 -10.47 15.50 24.29
CA GLU A 147 -9.33 14.72 24.80
C GLU A 147 -9.76 13.26 24.97
N VAL A 148 -9.00 12.34 24.37
CA VAL A 148 -9.10 10.90 24.65
C VAL A 148 -7.97 10.57 25.62
N LYS A 149 -8.33 10.12 26.83
CA LYS A 149 -7.38 9.80 27.92
C LYS A 149 -6.59 8.50 27.67
N GLU A 150 -6.39 8.14 26.40
CA GLU A 150 -5.65 6.97 25.98
C GLU A 150 -5.12 7.16 24.57
N LYS A 151 -3.95 6.60 24.29
CA LYS A 151 -3.28 6.75 23.00
C LYS A 151 -4.12 6.13 21.88
N ILE A 152 -4.56 6.94 20.91
CA ILE A 152 -5.23 6.44 19.71
C ILE A 152 -4.20 5.77 18.80
N THR A 153 -4.45 4.53 18.41
CA THR A 153 -3.51 3.68 17.66
C THR A 153 -4.00 3.30 16.27
N THR A 154 -5.29 3.45 16.01
CA THR A 154 -5.90 3.12 14.72
C THR A 154 -6.25 4.38 13.93
N GLY A 155 -6.49 4.21 12.61
CA GLY A 155 -7.23 5.21 11.85
C GLY A 155 -8.67 5.37 12.36
N ILE A 156 -9.25 6.54 12.12
CA ILE A 156 -10.65 6.83 12.42
C ILE A 156 -11.51 6.33 11.25
N LYS A 157 -12.68 5.78 11.56
CA LYS A 157 -13.71 5.45 10.56
C LYS A 157 -15.07 5.96 10.98
N GLU A 158 -15.90 6.37 10.03
CA GLU A 158 -17.27 6.83 10.27
C GLU A 158 -18.30 5.85 9.71
N LEU A 159 -19.34 5.58 10.49
CA LEU A 159 -20.55 4.88 10.04
C LEU A 159 -21.77 5.44 10.80
N LYS A 160 -22.87 5.73 10.08
CA LYS A 160 -24.15 6.17 10.66
C LYS A 160 -24.02 7.29 11.72
N LYS A 161 -23.28 8.37 11.41
CA LYS A 161 -23.03 9.53 12.30
C LYS A 161 -22.26 9.20 13.59
N LYS A 162 -21.46 8.13 13.55
CA LYS A 162 -20.57 7.73 14.64
C LYS A 162 -19.18 7.54 14.09
N ILE A 163 -18.17 8.00 14.83
CA ILE A 163 -16.78 7.71 14.56
C ILE A 163 -16.27 6.61 15.48
N TYR A 164 -15.36 5.79 14.95
CA TYR A 164 -14.83 4.61 15.60
C TYR A 164 -13.31 4.58 15.49
N PHE A 165 -12.66 4.20 16.58
CA PHE A 165 -11.21 4.04 16.66
C PHE A 165 -10.83 3.20 17.87
N GLY A 166 -9.68 2.53 17.79
CA GLY A 166 -9.06 1.75 18.86
C GLY A 166 -7.87 2.47 19.50
N THR A 167 -7.51 1.98 20.68
CA THR A 167 -6.42 2.55 21.47
C THR A 167 -5.37 1.52 21.90
N GLU A 168 -4.25 2.03 22.41
CA GLU A 168 -3.11 1.25 22.92
C GLU A 168 -3.49 0.33 24.09
N LYS A 169 -4.48 0.69 24.91
CA LYS A 169 -4.95 -0.15 26.02
C LYS A 169 -6.17 -1.01 25.68
N GLY A 170 -6.44 -1.22 24.39
CA GLY A 170 -7.53 -2.09 23.97
C GLY A 170 -8.92 -1.51 24.12
N ILE A 171 -9.05 -0.18 24.27
CA ILE A 171 -10.37 0.46 24.32
C ILE A 171 -10.79 0.81 22.90
N PHE A 172 -11.90 0.24 22.45
CA PHE A 172 -12.55 0.61 21.20
C PHE A 172 -13.68 1.59 21.47
N PHE A 173 -13.61 2.79 20.90
CA PHE A 173 -14.59 3.84 21.13
C PHE A 173 -15.59 3.98 19.98
N ALA A 174 -16.83 4.32 20.31
CA ALA A 174 -17.77 4.95 19.40
C ALA A 174 -18.15 6.33 19.93
N ARG A 175 -17.95 7.37 19.10
CA ARG A 175 -18.26 8.76 19.46
C ARG A 175 -19.22 9.39 18.46
N ALA A 176 -20.07 10.31 18.92
CA ALA A 176 -20.99 11.03 18.05
C ALA A 176 -20.23 12.00 17.12
N THR A 177 -20.54 12.00 15.82
CA THR A 177 -19.91 12.91 14.86
C THR A 177 -20.23 14.38 15.14
N SER A 178 -21.40 14.66 15.72
CA SER A 178 -21.90 16.02 15.99
C SER A 178 -21.22 16.71 17.17
N SER A 179 -20.79 15.97 18.19
CA SER A 179 -20.28 16.54 19.44
C SER A 179 -18.95 15.94 19.93
N GLY A 180 -18.54 14.80 19.38
CA GLY A 180 -17.39 14.02 19.87
C GLY A 180 -17.66 13.30 21.20
N GLU A 181 -18.89 13.35 21.71
CA GLU A 181 -19.26 12.64 22.94
C GLU A 181 -19.19 11.13 22.76
N GLU A 182 -18.74 10.45 23.81
CA GLU A 182 -18.72 8.99 23.87
C GLU A 182 -20.15 8.44 23.90
N LEU A 183 -20.46 7.57 22.94
CA LEU A 183 -21.73 6.87 22.88
C LEU A 183 -21.64 5.51 23.58
N TRP A 184 -20.53 4.81 23.33
CA TRP A 184 -20.17 3.57 24.00
C TRP A 184 -18.68 3.28 23.81
N ARG A 185 -18.17 2.33 24.60
CA ARG A 185 -16.84 1.75 24.44
C ARG A 185 -16.87 0.23 24.66
N PHE A 186 -15.90 -0.46 24.10
CA PHE A 186 -15.65 -1.89 24.28
C PHE A 186 -14.20 -2.10 24.73
N GLU A 187 -13.97 -3.06 25.64
CA GLU A 187 -12.65 -3.38 26.17
C GLU A 187 -12.18 -4.73 25.58
N ALA A 188 -11.15 -4.66 24.73
CA ALA A 188 -10.44 -5.82 24.18
C ALA A 188 -9.34 -6.30 25.15
N GLY A 189 -8.73 -7.45 24.84
CA GLY A 189 -7.70 -8.04 25.71
C GLY A 189 -6.34 -7.34 25.69
N ASP A 190 -6.04 -6.57 24.65
CA ASP A 190 -4.75 -5.88 24.46
C ASP A 190 -4.90 -4.71 23.44
N ALA A 191 -3.80 -4.08 23.03
CA ALA A 191 -3.76 -2.98 22.08
C ALA A 191 -4.52 -3.28 20.78
N ILE A 192 -5.34 -2.32 20.35
CA ILE A 192 -6.04 -2.40 19.06
C ILE A 192 -5.20 -1.68 18.01
N ARG A 193 -4.62 -2.43 17.07
CA ARG A 193 -3.75 -1.88 16.01
C ARG A 193 -4.44 -1.79 14.66
N SER A 194 -5.38 -2.69 14.41
CA SER A 194 -6.10 -2.73 13.15
C SER A 194 -7.17 -1.64 13.09
N THR A 195 -7.14 -0.83 12.04
CA THR A 195 -8.24 0.10 11.74
C THR A 195 -9.55 -0.67 11.52
N PRO A 196 -10.70 -0.26 12.10
CA PRO A 196 -11.92 -1.04 11.99
C PRO A 196 -12.49 -1.04 10.57
N VAL A 197 -13.20 -2.11 10.22
CA VAL A 197 -14.03 -2.19 9.01
C VAL A 197 -15.47 -2.53 9.34
N PHE A 198 -16.36 -2.17 8.42
CA PHE A 198 -17.80 -2.35 8.60
C PHE A 198 -18.36 -3.30 7.57
N SER A 199 -19.20 -4.24 8.01
CA SER A 199 -19.93 -5.16 7.14
C SER A 199 -21.25 -5.55 7.75
N ALA A 200 -22.36 -5.37 7.04
CA ALA A 200 -23.70 -5.79 7.48
C ALA A 200 -24.01 -5.46 8.96
N GLU A 201 -23.81 -4.21 9.36
CA GLU A 201 -24.00 -3.70 10.75
C GLU A 201 -23.04 -4.26 11.82
N ARG A 202 -21.99 -4.94 11.39
CA ARG A 202 -20.90 -5.43 12.23
C ARG A 202 -19.70 -4.49 12.12
N ILE A 203 -19.01 -4.34 13.24
CA ILE A 203 -17.74 -3.63 13.35
C ILE A 203 -16.68 -4.70 13.60
N ILE A 204 -15.66 -4.73 12.76
CA ILE A 204 -14.63 -5.77 12.77
C ILE A 204 -13.27 -5.11 12.94
N PHE A 205 -12.47 -5.59 13.88
CA PHE A 205 -11.09 -5.13 14.08
C PHE A 205 -10.21 -6.22 14.68
N GLY A 206 -8.92 -6.18 14.35
CA GLY A 206 -7.88 -7.00 14.95
C GLY A 206 -7.27 -6.37 16.21
N CYS A 207 -6.77 -7.23 17.08
CA CYS A 207 -6.18 -6.87 18.36
C CYS A 207 -4.87 -7.66 18.58
N ASP A 208 -3.98 -7.09 19.38
CA ASP A 208 -2.70 -7.72 19.77
C ASP A 208 -2.89 -8.94 20.69
N ASP A 209 -4.11 -9.16 21.21
CA ASP A 209 -4.47 -10.31 22.05
C ASP A 209 -4.79 -11.59 21.27
N HIS A 210 -4.39 -11.64 20.00
CA HIS A 210 -4.62 -12.75 19.08
C HIS A 210 -6.11 -12.99 18.76
N ASN A 211 -6.96 -11.96 18.89
CA ASN A 211 -8.36 -12.04 18.50
C ASN A 211 -8.73 -11.01 17.43
N LEU A 212 -9.55 -11.47 16.48
CA LEU A 212 -10.35 -10.61 15.63
C LEU A 212 -11.72 -10.46 16.30
N TYR A 213 -12.08 -9.24 16.66
CA TYR A 213 -13.34 -8.92 17.30
C TYR A 213 -14.41 -8.56 16.29
N ILE A 214 -15.63 -9.05 16.52
CA ILE A 214 -16.82 -8.70 15.75
C ILE A 214 -17.85 -8.13 16.73
N LEU A 215 -18.08 -6.83 16.66
CA LEU A 215 -19.05 -6.13 17.50
C LEU A 215 -20.32 -5.78 16.72
N SER A 216 -21.41 -5.60 17.44
CA SER A 216 -22.62 -4.95 16.91
C SER A 216 -22.42 -3.44 16.81
N GLU A 217 -23.30 -2.76 16.07
CA GLU A 217 -23.34 -1.29 16.03
C GLU A 217 -23.53 -0.63 17.41
N LYS A 218 -24.04 -1.38 18.39
CA LYS A 218 -24.24 -0.94 19.78
C LYS A 218 -23.04 -1.23 20.69
N GLY A 219 -21.96 -1.80 20.16
CA GLY A 219 -20.73 -2.10 20.91
C GLY A 219 -20.76 -3.43 21.67
N SER A 220 -21.81 -4.24 21.50
CA SER A 220 -21.85 -5.57 22.11
C SER A 220 -21.03 -6.56 21.29
N LEU A 221 -20.26 -7.43 21.96
CA LEU A 221 -19.56 -8.54 21.31
C LEU A 221 -20.57 -9.49 20.65
N LEU A 222 -20.41 -9.72 19.34
CA LEU A 222 -21.18 -10.72 18.59
C LEU A 222 -20.39 -12.02 18.47
N ASP A 223 -19.12 -11.91 18.13
CA ASP A 223 -18.22 -13.05 17.95
C ASP A 223 -16.75 -12.63 18.07
N LYS A 224 -15.86 -13.60 18.25
CA LYS A 224 -14.41 -13.40 18.14
C LYS A 224 -13.73 -14.60 17.49
N ILE A 225 -12.78 -14.33 16.61
CA ILE A 225 -11.97 -15.35 15.95
C ILE A 225 -10.58 -15.31 16.57
N LYS A 226 -10.18 -16.42 17.21
CA LYS A 226 -8.85 -16.55 17.79
C LYS A 226 -7.83 -17.00 16.74
N THR A 227 -6.68 -16.36 16.71
CA THR A 227 -5.51 -16.70 15.89
C THR A 227 -4.33 -17.12 16.76
N GLU A 228 -3.25 -17.58 16.13
CA GLU A 228 -1.99 -17.88 16.83
C GLU A 228 -1.18 -16.60 17.09
N ASN A 229 -1.20 -15.66 16.15
CA ASN A 229 -0.44 -14.42 16.19
C ASN A 229 -1.34 -13.18 16.27
N LYS A 230 -0.73 -12.02 16.53
CA LYS A 230 -1.40 -10.72 16.63
C LYS A 230 -2.06 -10.34 15.31
N ILE A 231 -3.13 -9.56 15.38
CA ILE A 231 -3.85 -9.08 14.19
C ILE A 231 -3.69 -7.57 14.09
N GLN A 232 -2.59 -7.13 13.49
CA GLN A 232 -2.29 -5.72 13.28
C GLN A 232 -2.74 -5.16 11.92
N PRO A 233 -2.65 -5.91 10.80
CA PRO A 233 -3.08 -5.40 9.49
C PRO A 233 -4.58 -5.08 9.43
N LEU A 234 -4.94 -4.10 8.60
CA LEU A 234 -6.33 -3.73 8.31
C LEU A 234 -7.10 -4.90 7.68
N PRO A 235 -8.19 -5.39 8.29
CA PRO A 235 -9.05 -6.38 7.65
C PRO A 235 -9.70 -5.82 6.39
N LEU A 236 -9.94 -6.65 5.39
CA LEU A 236 -10.63 -6.31 4.15
C LEU A 236 -11.91 -7.12 4.05
N VAL A 237 -13.03 -6.44 3.86
CA VAL A 237 -14.31 -7.08 3.57
C VAL A 237 -14.58 -6.95 2.08
N GLU A 238 -14.77 -8.08 1.41
CA GLU A 238 -15.26 -8.13 0.03
C GLU A 238 -16.43 -9.10 -0.07
N LYS A 239 -17.62 -8.58 -0.38
CA LYS A 239 -18.88 -9.34 -0.44
C LYS A 239 -19.13 -10.10 0.87
N ASN A 240 -18.93 -11.42 0.85
CA ASN A 240 -19.13 -12.31 2.00
C ASN A 240 -17.81 -12.80 2.59
N PHE A 241 -16.67 -12.33 2.10
CA PHE A 241 -15.35 -12.71 2.58
C PHE A 241 -14.75 -11.62 3.45
N LEU A 242 -14.11 -12.05 4.53
CA LEU A 242 -13.25 -11.24 5.36
C LEU A 242 -11.83 -11.78 5.23
N TYR A 243 -10.91 -10.92 4.78
CA TYR A 243 -9.49 -11.20 4.70
C TYR A 243 -8.77 -10.41 5.78
N PHE A 244 -7.87 -11.04 6.52
CA PHE A 244 -7.00 -10.36 7.47
C PHE A 244 -5.68 -11.12 7.56
N GLY A 245 -4.60 -10.38 7.81
CA GLY A 245 -3.28 -10.94 8.07
C GLY A 245 -3.03 -11.03 9.57
N THR A 246 -2.16 -11.95 9.97
CA THR A 246 -1.55 -11.96 11.30
C THR A 246 -0.09 -11.55 11.16
N ASP A 247 0.51 -11.10 12.25
CA ASP A 247 1.97 -10.97 12.31
C ASP A 247 2.64 -12.35 12.22
N ASP A 248 3.91 -12.38 11.85
CA ASP A 248 4.76 -13.58 11.80
C ASP A 248 5.38 -13.91 13.16
#